data_AF-A0A7Y5K9D4-F1
#
_entry.id   AF-A0A7Y5K9D4-F1
#
_cell.length_a   1.000
_cell.length_b   1.000
_cell.length_c   1.000
_cell.angle_alpha   90.00
_cell.angle_beta   90.00
_cell.angle_gamma   90.00
#
_symmetry.space_group_name_H-M   'P 1'
#
loop_
_entity.id
_entity.type
_entity.pdbx_description
1 polymer ?
#
loop_
_entity_poly.entity_id
_entity_poly.type
_entity_poly.pdbx_seq_one_letter_code
_entity_poly.pdbx_strand_id
1 'polypeptide(L)'
;MNLVLTTLAVFLLLLLGCRHQAVGPEPAMIVPRFGAVQISANPHNALSTLAEVHVEDAQSVALEYGADSLFQHSTPMVQVDGTSARLPVLGLEANTKYFMRARARSPAGHYNISTTQSFTTAPLPNDFTSFSVLTNKLPANGLVMLSFIASGASTRSYAQVINNDGRIAWYREFFQPLVDFQKQPNGLTMSI
;
A
#
# COMPACT_ATOMS: atom_id res chain seq x y z
N MET A 1 11.62 -95.77 36.20
CA MET A 1 12.18 -95.67 34.84
C MET A 1 11.22 -94.84 34.00
N ASN A 2 11.75 -93.79 33.37
CA ASN A 2 11.14 -92.92 32.35
C ASN A 2 10.39 -91.65 32.82
N LEU A 3 11.23 -90.62 33.01
CA LEU A 3 11.05 -89.20 32.73
C LEU A 3 10.31 -88.94 31.40
N VAL A 4 9.30 -88.06 31.38
CA VAL A 4 9.13 -87.06 30.30
C VAL A 4 8.51 -85.80 30.90
N LEU A 5 9.28 -84.73 30.81
CA LEU A 5 8.99 -83.36 31.22
C LEU A 5 8.22 -82.69 30.06
N THR A 6 6.97 -82.25 30.27
CA THR A 6 6.22 -81.48 29.25
C THR A 6 6.09 -80.02 29.67
N THR A 7 6.61 -79.19 28.79
CA THR A 7 6.87 -77.75 28.88
C THR A 7 5.59 -76.91 28.90
N LEU A 8 5.48 -75.99 29.87
CA LEU A 8 4.45 -74.96 29.93
C LEU A 8 4.84 -73.82 28.97
N ALA A 9 4.16 -73.71 27.83
CA ALA A 9 4.38 -72.62 26.88
C ALA A 9 3.65 -71.35 27.36
N VAL A 10 4.40 -70.38 27.87
CA VAL A 10 3.87 -69.04 28.18
C VAL A 10 3.85 -68.22 26.89
N PHE A 11 2.67 -68.01 26.32
CA PHE A 11 2.46 -67.10 25.20
C PHE A 11 2.48 -65.65 25.73
N LEU A 12 3.63 -64.99 25.61
CA LEU A 12 3.76 -63.55 25.88
C LEU A 12 3.25 -62.77 24.66
N LEU A 13 1.99 -62.31 24.70
CA LEU A 13 1.46 -61.37 23.73
C LEU A 13 2.20 -60.02 23.84
N LEU A 14 3.15 -59.78 22.95
CA LEU A 14 3.75 -58.46 22.75
C LEU A 14 2.74 -57.56 22.04
N LEU A 15 2.01 -56.75 22.81
CA LEU A 15 1.24 -55.63 22.29
C LEU A 15 2.21 -54.61 21.68
N LEU A 16 2.43 -54.70 20.36
CA LEU A 16 3.02 -53.64 19.55
C LEU A 16 2.03 -52.47 19.50
N GLY A 17 1.90 -51.74 20.61
CA GLY A 17 1.22 -50.45 20.62
C GLY A 17 1.99 -49.51 19.70
N CYS A 18 1.39 -49.08 18.61
CA CYS A 18 1.90 -47.97 17.82
C CYS A 18 2.13 -46.80 18.78
N ARG A 19 3.39 -46.46 19.07
CA ARG A 19 3.72 -45.23 19.78
C ARG A 19 3.30 -44.09 18.87
N HIS A 20 2.09 -43.57 19.05
CA HIS A 20 1.76 -42.22 18.60
C HIS A 20 2.77 -41.30 19.29
N GLN A 21 3.73 -40.78 18.54
CA GLN A 21 4.48 -39.62 18.99
C GLN A 21 3.44 -38.54 19.26
N ALA A 22 3.42 -38.03 20.49
CA ALA A 22 2.71 -36.79 20.76
C ALA A 22 3.31 -35.75 19.81
N VAL A 23 2.53 -35.30 18.83
CA VAL A 23 2.89 -34.13 18.05
C VAL A 23 3.00 -33.01 19.07
N GLY A 24 4.19 -32.42 19.20
CA GLY A 24 4.39 -31.28 20.08
C GLY A 24 3.41 -30.15 19.74
N PRO A 25 3.18 -29.18 20.64
CA PRO A 25 2.31 -28.05 20.33
C PRO A 25 2.75 -27.43 19.00
N GLU A 26 1.79 -27.27 18.08
CA GLU A 26 2.02 -26.61 16.80
C GLU A 26 2.68 -25.24 17.06
N PRO A 27 3.73 -24.86 16.31
CA PRO A 27 4.35 -23.55 16.49
C PRO A 27 3.29 -22.46 16.41
N ALA A 28 3.31 -21.53 17.38
CA ALA A 28 2.34 -20.44 17.42
C ALA A 28 2.38 -19.67 16.09
N MET A 29 1.23 -19.59 15.43
CA MET A 29 1.08 -18.85 14.18
C MET A 29 1.21 -17.35 14.46
N ILE A 30 2.38 -16.77 14.16
CA ILE A 30 2.62 -15.33 14.28
C ILE A 30 1.99 -14.64 13.06
N VAL A 31 0.88 -13.94 13.29
CA VAL A 31 0.16 -13.13 12.31
C VAL A 31 0.23 -11.64 12.69
N PRO A 32 0.33 -10.72 11.73
CA PRO A 32 0.34 -9.30 12.02
C PRO A 32 -0.88 -8.84 12.83
N ARG A 33 -0.68 -7.96 13.82
CA ARG A 33 -1.75 -7.42 14.67
C ARG A 33 -1.82 -5.91 14.51
N PHE A 34 -2.90 -5.43 13.90
CA PHE A 34 -3.08 -4.01 13.66
C PHE A 34 -3.51 -3.27 14.92
N GLY A 35 -2.86 -2.13 15.18
CA GLY A 35 -3.34 -1.07 16.04
C GLY A 35 -4.08 -0.02 15.21
N ALA A 36 -3.73 1.25 15.40
CA ALA A 36 -4.33 2.35 14.66
C ALA A 36 -3.84 2.42 13.20
N VAL A 37 -4.78 2.68 12.29
CA VAL A 37 -4.50 3.06 10.90
C VAL A 37 -5.08 4.46 10.69
N GLN A 38 -4.21 5.46 10.53
CA GLN A 38 -4.59 6.86 10.37
C GLN A 38 -4.26 7.32 8.96
N ILE A 39 -5.23 7.94 8.31
CA ILE A 39 -5.07 8.52 6.97
C ILE A 39 -5.12 10.04 7.12
N SER A 40 -4.02 10.72 6.80
CA SER A 40 -3.90 12.17 6.91
C SER A 40 -3.77 12.82 5.53
N ALA A 41 -4.65 13.78 5.26
CA ALA A 41 -4.59 14.58 4.04
C ALA A 41 -3.23 15.27 3.88
N ASN A 42 -2.76 15.38 2.64
CA ASN A 42 -1.59 16.20 2.34
C ASN A 42 -2.04 17.66 2.09
N PRO A 43 -1.67 18.63 2.94
CA PRO A 43 -2.10 20.02 2.79
C PRO A 43 -1.53 20.70 1.54
N HIS A 44 -0.50 20.13 0.91
CA HIS A 44 0.15 20.69 -0.26
C HIS A 44 -0.25 20.01 -1.58
N ASN A 45 -0.94 18.86 -1.52
CA ASN A 45 -1.30 18.12 -2.73
C ASN A 45 -2.54 17.23 -2.49
N ALA A 46 -3.68 17.66 -3.04
CA ALA A 46 -4.97 16.96 -2.94
C ALA A 46 -5.00 15.57 -3.59
N LEU A 47 -4.02 15.26 -4.46
CA LEU A 47 -3.89 13.97 -5.16
C LEU A 47 -3.01 12.98 -4.40
N SER A 48 -2.74 13.27 -3.12
CA SER A 48 -1.93 12.41 -2.26
C SER A 48 -2.41 12.42 -0.82
N THR A 49 -2.10 11.34 -0.11
CA THR A 49 -2.33 11.24 1.33
C THR A 49 -1.18 10.47 1.96
N LEU A 50 -1.02 10.61 3.27
CA LEU A 50 -0.11 9.78 4.05
C LEU A 50 -0.93 8.85 4.93
N ALA A 51 -0.62 7.55 4.90
CA ALA A 51 -1.13 6.60 5.86
C ALA A 51 -0.06 6.30 6.92
N GLU A 52 -0.41 6.44 8.19
CA GLU A 52 0.38 5.99 9.32
C GLU A 52 -0.28 4.73 9.90
N VAL A 53 0.47 3.63 9.91
CA VAL A 53 -0.02 2.32 10.30
C VAL A 53 0.77 1.83 11.49
N HIS A 54 0.08 1.53 12.58
CA HIS A 54 0.63 0.81 13.71
C HIS A 54 0.30 -0.68 13.58
N VAL A 55 1.32 -1.52 13.60
CA VAL A 55 1.18 -2.97 13.44
C VAL A 55 2.30 -3.70 14.16
N GLU A 56 1.93 -4.69 14.96
CA GLU A 56 2.86 -5.62 15.61
C GLU A 56 2.99 -6.90 14.79
N ASP A 57 4.05 -7.67 15.02
CA ASP A 57 4.27 -8.98 14.39
C ASP A 57 4.34 -8.94 12.85
N ALA A 58 4.70 -7.79 12.30
CA ALA A 58 4.83 -7.53 10.87
C ALA A 58 6.27 -7.16 10.49
N GLN A 59 6.74 -7.70 9.38
CA GLN A 59 7.97 -7.29 8.71
C GLN A 59 7.69 -6.16 7.70
N SER A 60 6.59 -6.28 6.96
CA SER A 60 6.24 -5.31 5.93
C SER A 60 4.74 -5.06 5.87
N VAL A 61 4.39 -3.91 5.30
CA VAL A 61 3.00 -3.50 5.09
C VAL A 61 2.85 -2.75 3.76
N ALA A 62 1.70 -2.93 3.13
CA ALA A 62 1.23 -2.14 2.00
C ALA A 62 -0.17 -1.61 2.30
N LEU A 63 -0.57 -0.53 1.63
CA LEU A 63 -1.93 -0.01 1.68
C LEU A 63 -2.66 -0.40 0.39
N GLU A 64 -3.74 -1.16 0.51
CA GLU A 64 -4.67 -1.47 -0.57
C GLU A 64 -5.76 -0.38 -0.59
N TYR A 65 -6.08 0.17 -1.75
CA TYR A 65 -7.01 1.29 -1.89
C TYR A 65 -7.78 1.30 -3.22
N GLY A 66 -8.93 1.96 -3.22
CA GLY A 66 -9.77 2.16 -4.41
C GLY A 66 -10.91 3.15 -4.17
N ALA A 67 -11.50 3.67 -5.24
CA ALA A 67 -12.72 4.48 -5.15
C ALA A 67 -13.97 3.65 -4.78
N ASP A 68 -13.84 2.33 -4.82
CA ASP A 68 -14.79 1.32 -4.40
C ASP A 68 -14.15 0.36 -3.37
N SER A 69 -14.93 -0.60 -2.89
CA SER A 69 -14.46 -1.63 -1.96
C SER A 69 -13.74 -2.80 -2.62
N LEU A 70 -13.36 -2.70 -3.91
CA LEU A 70 -12.59 -3.75 -4.61
C LEU A 70 -11.08 -3.57 -4.45
N PHE A 71 -10.62 -2.41 -3.94
CA PHE A 71 -9.22 -2.12 -3.63
C PHE A 71 -8.25 -2.43 -4.79
N GLN A 72 -8.54 -1.90 -5.97
CA GLN A 72 -7.84 -2.22 -7.22
C GLN A 72 -6.38 -1.73 -7.26
N HIS A 73 -5.97 -0.89 -6.31
CA HIS A 73 -4.62 -0.35 -6.21
C HIS A 73 -3.95 -0.75 -4.91
N SER A 74 -2.61 -0.81 -4.93
CA SER A 74 -1.79 -1.03 -3.75
C SER A 74 -0.54 -0.17 -3.81
N THR A 75 -0.11 0.34 -2.66
CA THR A 75 1.26 0.85 -2.53
C THR A 75 2.26 -0.31 -2.63
N PRO A 76 3.54 -0.03 -2.91
CA PRO A 76 4.60 -1.00 -2.65
C PRO A 76 4.60 -1.44 -1.17
N MET A 77 5.10 -2.64 -0.91
CA MET A 77 5.38 -3.06 0.46
C MET A 77 6.57 -2.27 1.01
N VAL A 78 6.37 -1.66 2.18
CA VAL A 78 7.41 -0.98 2.96
C VAL A 78 7.72 -1.78 4.21
N GLN A 79 8.96 -1.71 4.70
CA GLN A 79 9.33 -2.34 5.97
C GLN A 79 8.69 -1.58 7.14
N VAL A 80 8.29 -2.32 8.18
CA VAL A 80 7.82 -1.74 9.44
C VAL A 80 9.04 -1.32 10.27
N ASP A 81 9.04 -0.10 10.77
CA ASP A 81 10.06 0.42 11.69
C ASP A 81 9.51 0.35 13.13
N GLY A 82 10.06 -0.56 13.93
CA GLY A 82 9.50 -0.92 15.23
C GLY A 82 8.09 -1.51 15.07
N THR A 83 7.07 -0.72 15.38
CA THR A 83 5.65 -1.09 15.22
C THR A 83 4.89 -0.10 14.34
N SER A 84 5.59 0.73 13.58
CA SER A 84 5.00 1.82 12.79
C SER A 84 5.49 1.79 11.35
N ALA A 85 4.63 2.19 10.42
CA ALA A 85 4.98 2.39 9.02
C ALA A 85 4.25 3.60 8.44
N ARG A 86 4.93 4.31 7.54
CA ARG A 86 4.39 5.47 6.82
C ARG A 86 4.33 5.18 5.33
N LEU A 87 3.13 5.23 4.78
CA LEU A 87 2.87 4.87 3.39
C LEU A 87 2.31 6.09 2.65
N PRO A 88 3.11 6.78 1.82
CA PRO A 88 2.57 7.78 0.91
C PRO A 88 1.73 7.09 -0.16
N VAL A 89 0.51 7.59 -0.35
CA VAL A 89 -0.37 7.18 -1.44
C VAL A 89 -0.44 8.35 -2.42
N LEU A 90 -0.11 8.07 -3.68
CA LEU A 90 0.05 9.06 -4.73
C LEU A 90 -0.89 8.75 -5.90
N GLY A 91 -1.20 9.75 -6.72
CA GLY A 91 -2.02 9.58 -7.92
C GLY A 91 -3.50 9.38 -7.61
N LEU A 92 -3.97 9.89 -6.47
CA LEU A 92 -5.39 9.93 -6.17
C LEU A 92 -6.08 11.00 -7.03
N GLU A 93 -7.39 10.86 -7.22
CA GLU A 93 -8.20 11.88 -7.87
C GLU A 93 -8.69 12.89 -6.82
N ALA A 94 -8.77 14.17 -7.19
CA ALA A 94 -9.28 15.22 -6.32
C ALA A 94 -10.80 15.08 -6.12
N ASN A 95 -11.29 15.49 -4.95
CA ASN A 95 -12.70 15.42 -4.57
C ASN A 95 -13.32 14.01 -4.73
N THR A 96 -12.54 12.98 -4.44
CA THR A 96 -12.93 11.58 -4.61
C THR A 96 -12.83 10.85 -3.28
N LYS A 97 -13.87 10.06 -2.96
CA LYS A 97 -13.87 9.18 -1.80
C LYS A 97 -13.14 7.88 -2.13
N TYR A 98 -12.23 7.49 -1.25
CA TYR A 98 -11.47 6.26 -1.30
C TYR A 98 -11.75 5.38 -0.09
N PHE A 99 -11.71 4.07 -0.30
CA PHE A 99 -11.65 3.06 0.74
C PHE A 99 -10.22 2.53 0.79
N MET A 100 -9.66 2.41 1.99
CA MET A 100 -8.26 2.03 2.21
C MET A 100 -8.16 0.99 3.32
N ARG A 101 -7.28 0.00 3.17
CA ARG A 101 -6.94 -0.95 4.25
C ARG A 101 -5.48 -1.32 4.17
N ALA A 102 -4.85 -1.52 5.32
CA ALA A 102 -3.47 -1.99 5.37
C ALA A 102 -3.44 -3.52 5.27
N ARG A 103 -2.48 -4.05 4.53
CA ARG A 103 -2.16 -5.48 4.46
C ARG A 103 -0.73 -5.67 4.90
N ALA A 104 -0.54 -6.38 6.00
CA ALA A 104 0.76 -6.63 6.59
C ALA A 104 1.18 -8.10 6.41
N ARG A 105 2.50 -8.33 6.42
CA ARG A 105 3.11 -9.64 6.32
C ARG A 105 4.08 -9.85 7.48
N SER A 106 3.97 -10.97 8.19
CA SER A 106 4.93 -11.37 9.23
C SER A 106 6.23 -11.89 8.64
N PRO A 107 7.34 -11.94 9.41
CA PRO A 107 8.59 -12.57 8.96
C PRO A 107 8.42 -14.02 8.51
N ALA A 108 7.47 -14.75 9.11
CA ALA A 108 7.12 -16.13 8.74
C ALA A 108 6.26 -16.22 7.45
N GLY A 109 5.83 -15.09 6.90
CA GLY A 109 5.09 -15.01 5.66
C GLY A 109 3.56 -15.04 5.80
N HIS A 110 3.02 -15.05 7.02
CA HIS A 110 1.58 -14.93 7.25
C HIS A 110 1.09 -13.51 7.00
N TYR A 111 -0.16 -13.36 6.57
CA TYR A 111 -0.77 -12.07 6.28
C TYR A 111 -1.92 -11.78 7.23
N ASN A 112 -2.14 -10.49 7.50
CA ASN A 112 -3.40 -10.00 8.06
C ASN A 112 -3.77 -8.67 7.38
N ILE A 113 -5.04 -8.28 7.49
CA ILE A 113 -5.61 -7.07 6.90
C ILE A 113 -6.26 -6.23 8.01
N SER A 114 -6.10 -4.91 7.95
CA SER A 114 -6.72 -3.98 8.90
C SER A 114 -8.22 -3.80 8.64
N THR A 115 -8.91 -3.13 9.55
CA THR A 115 -10.22 -2.54 9.24
C THR A 115 -10.10 -1.54 8.09
N THR A 116 -11.16 -1.40 7.30
CA THR A 116 -11.23 -0.42 6.21
C THR A 116 -11.45 0.98 6.75
N GLN A 117 -10.66 1.93 6.28
CA GLN A 117 -10.83 3.36 6.47
C GLN A 117 -11.42 3.99 5.21
N SER A 118 -12.19 5.07 5.39
CA SER A 118 -12.61 5.92 4.26
C SER A 118 -11.93 7.28 4.35
N PHE A 119 -11.46 7.78 3.22
CA PHE A 119 -10.82 9.08 3.09
C PHE A 119 -11.34 9.79 1.84
N THR A 120 -11.64 11.07 1.94
CA THR A 120 -12.03 11.88 0.78
C THR A 120 -10.94 12.92 0.53
N THR A 121 -10.38 12.91 -0.68
CA THR A 121 -9.41 13.90 -1.11
C THR A 121 -10.06 15.28 -1.19
N ALA A 122 -9.27 16.32 -0.93
CA ALA A 122 -9.71 17.70 -1.12
C ALA A 122 -9.98 17.99 -2.62
N PRO A 123 -10.76 19.03 -2.95
CA PRO A 123 -10.75 19.58 -4.30
C PRO A 123 -9.37 20.16 -4.65
N LEU A 124 -9.11 20.35 -5.94
CA LEU A 124 -7.96 21.11 -6.39
C LEU A 124 -8.04 22.57 -5.88
N PRO A 125 -6.91 23.28 -5.79
CA PRO A 125 -6.91 24.72 -5.53
C PRO A 125 -7.88 25.46 -6.46
N ASN A 126 -8.57 26.48 -5.94
CA ASN A 126 -9.60 27.21 -6.69
C ASN A 126 -9.03 28.05 -7.84
N ASP A 127 -7.74 28.37 -7.78
CA ASP A 127 -6.97 29.11 -8.77
C ASP A 127 -6.26 28.20 -9.80
N PHE A 128 -6.50 26.89 -9.71
CA PHE A 128 -5.97 25.89 -10.62
C PHE A 128 -6.63 25.98 -12.01
N THR A 129 -5.82 25.92 -13.07
CA THR A 129 -6.32 25.99 -14.46
C THR A 129 -6.72 24.59 -14.94
N SER A 130 -7.88 24.46 -15.57
CA SER A 130 -8.29 23.22 -16.25
C SER A 130 -7.66 23.13 -17.64
N PHE A 131 -7.16 21.96 -18.01
CA PHE A 131 -6.62 21.67 -19.33
C PHE A 131 -7.49 20.64 -20.03
N SER A 132 -7.67 20.77 -21.34
CA SER A 132 -8.34 19.76 -22.16
C SER A 132 -7.44 19.38 -23.32
N VAL A 133 -7.24 18.07 -23.50
CA VAL A 133 -6.45 17.55 -24.61
C VAL A 133 -7.36 17.44 -25.82
N LEU A 134 -7.18 18.34 -26.79
CA LEU A 134 -7.83 18.25 -28.10
C LEU A 134 -6.93 17.45 -29.03
N THR A 135 -7.41 16.28 -29.46
CA THR A 135 -6.66 15.40 -30.36
C THR A 135 -7.58 14.78 -31.41
N ASN A 136 -7.06 14.63 -32.63
CA ASN A 136 -7.76 13.96 -33.74
C ASN A 136 -7.40 12.46 -33.83
N LYS A 137 -6.62 11.94 -32.88
CA LYS A 137 -6.21 10.53 -32.76
C LYS A 137 -6.20 10.14 -31.29
N LEU A 138 -6.36 8.85 -30.99
CA LEU A 138 -6.10 8.36 -29.63
C LEU A 138 -4.65 8.72 -29.25
N PRO A 139 -4.42 9.49 -28.17
CA PRO A 139 -3.08 9.81 -27.75
C PRO A 139 -2.35 8.51 -27.38
N ALA A 140 -1.10 8.36 -27.80
CA ALA A 140 -0.25 7.29 -27.30
C ALA A 140 -0.14 7.41 -25.76
N ASN A 141 -0.14 6.29 -25.05
CA ASN A 141 0.00 6.28 -23.58
C ASN A 141 1.17 7.16 -23.15
N GLY A 142 0.90 8.16 -22.32
CA GLY A 142 1.89 9.16 -21.95
C GLY A 142 1.43 10.08 -20.84
N LEU A 143 2.37 10.88 -20.38
CA LEU A 143 2.17 11.95 -19.41
C LEU A 143 2.70 13.24 -20.02
N VAL A 144 1.94 14.32 -19.91
CA VAL A 144 2.35 15.65 -20.37
C VAL A 144 2.65 16.51 -19.14
N MET A 145 3.79 17.18 -19.18
CA MET A 145 4.28 18.06 -18.11
C MET A 145 4.15 19.51 -18.56
N LEU A 146 3.40 20.33 -17.82
CA LEU A 146 3.15 21.75 -18.13
C LEU A 146 3.12 22.61 -16.87
N SER A 147 3.53 23.87 -17.00
CA SER A 147 3.48 24.86 -15.93
C SER A 147 2.47 25.95 -16.28
N PHE A 148 1.91 26.59 -15.27
CA PHE A 148 1.08 27.77 -15.46
C PHE A 148 1.14 28.70 -14.24
N ILE A 149 0.95 29.99 -14.49
CA ILE A 149 0.70 30.98 -13.44
C ILE A 149 -0.77 30.84 -13.03
N ALA A 150 -1.03 30.75 -11.74
CA ALA A 150 -2.37 30.57 -11.21
C ALA A 150 -3.28 31.73 -11.62
N SER A 151 -4.55 31.42 -11.89
CA SER A 151 -5.50 32.44 -12.34
C SER A 151 -5.65 33.55 -11.30
N GLY A 152 -5.52 34.80 -11.73
CA GLY A 152 -5.61 35.96 -10.84
C GLY A 152 -4.43 36.17 -9.89
N ALA A 153 -3.33 35.40 -10.02
CA ALA A 153 -2.12 35.55 -9.22
C ALA A 153 -0.93 36.07 -10.06
N SER A 154 -0.07 36.89 -9.47
CA SER A 154 1.19 37.35 -10.10
C SER A 154 2.41 36.55 -9.67
N THR A 155 2.34 35.84 -8.54
CA THR A 155 3.48 35.12 -7.94
C THR A 155 3.20 33.66 -7.64
N ARG A 156 1.96 33.18 -7.80
CA ARG A 156 1.62 31.78 -7.56
C ARG A 156 1.63 31.02 -8.87
N SER A 157 2.33 29.90 -8.93
CA SER A 157 2.39 29.06 -10.13
C SER A 157 2.36 27.58 -9.77
N TYR A 158 2.03 26.77 -10.76
CA TYR A 158 1.93 25.32 -10.61
C TYR A 158 2.77 24.62 -11.67
N ALA A 159 3.51 23.60 -11.24
CA ALA A 159 3.97 22.52 -12.08
C ALA A 159 2.92 21.41 -12.03
N GLN A 160 2.53 20.84 -13.18
CA GLN A 160 1.58 19.74 -13.20
C GLN A 160 1.95 18.67 -14.24
N VAL A 161 1.43 17.48 -14.00
CA VAL A 161 1.47 16.36 -14.93
C VAL A 161 0.03 15.94 -15.20
N ILE A 162 -0.34 15.87 -16.48
CA ILE A 162 -1.66 15.41 -16.93
C ILE A 162 -1.53 14.10 -17.70
N ASN A 163 -2.52 13.22 -17.54
CA ASN A 163 -2.64 12.01 -18.34
C ASN A 163 -3.34 12.32 -19.68
N ASN A 164 -3.48 11.30 -20.52
CA ASN A 164 -4.10 11.41 -21.84
C ASN A 164 -5.58 11.81 -21.83
N ASP A 165 -6.27 11.64 -20.71
CA ASP A 165 -7.66 12.06 -20.51
C ASP A 165 -7.77 13.52 -20.01
N GLY A 166 -6.63 14.22 -19.87
CA GLY A 166 -6.56 15.56 -19.29
C GLY A 166 -6.69 15.59 -17.77
N ARG A 167 -6.73 14.43 -17.10
CA ARG A 167 -6.74 14.37 -15.63
C ARG A 167 -5.37 14.70 -15.08
N ILE A 168 -5.34 15.51 -14.03
CA ILE A 168 -4.10 15.84 -13.33
C ILE A 168 -3.67 14.60 -12.54
N ALA A 169 -2.51 14.06 -12.88
CA ALA A 169 -1.89 12.92 -12.21
C ALA A 169 -0.99 13.38 -11.04
N TRP A 170 -0.48 14.60 -11.11
CA TRP A 170 0.36 15.22 -10.07
C TRP A 170 0.42 16.73 -10.25
N TYR A 171 0.59 17.47 -9.16
CA TYR A 171 0.95 18.88 -9.21
C TYR A 171 1.83 19.30 -8.03
N ARG A 172 2.52 20.44 -8.19
CA ARG A 172 3.23 21.15 -7.12
C ARG A 172 3.05 22.64 -7.26
N GLU A 173 2.79 23.27 -6.13
CA GLU A 173 2.67 24.72 -5.99
C GLU A 173 4.04 25.40 -5.79
N PHE A 174 4.16 26.60 -6.34
CA PHE A 174 5.28 27.51 -6.16
C PHE A 174 4.76 28.93 -5.86
N PHE A 175 5.45 29.63 -4.96
CA PHE A 175 5.17 31.03 -4.59
C PHE A 175 6.07 32.03 -5.35
N GLN A 176 6.49 31.62 -6.54
CA GLN A 176 7.19 32.44 -7.52
C GLN A 176 6.72 32.06 -8.92
N PRO A 177 6.87 32.92 -9.93
CA PRO A 177 6.62 32.55 -11.32
C PRO A 177 7.48 31.36 -11.74
N LEU A 178 6.85 30.32 -12.27
CA LEU A 178 7.51 29.16 -12.87
C LEU A 178 7.41 29.29 -14.38
N VAL A 179 8.53 29.62 -15.03
CA VAL A 179 8.57 29.81 -16.49
C VAL A 179 8.82 28.49 -17.20
N ASP A 180 9.65 27.62 -16.61
CA ASP A 180 9.97 26.31 -17.16
C ASP A 180 10.25 25.28 -16.06
N PHE A 181 10.02 24.01 -16.37
CA PHE A 181 10.40 22.88 -15.54
C PHE A 181 10.49 21.64 -16.44
N GLN A 182 11.61 20.93 -16.29
CA GLN A 182 11.93 19.80 -17.14
C GLN A 182 12.32 18.57 -16.33
N LYS A 183 12.12 17.41 -16.95
CA LYS A 183 12.70 16.16 -16.47
C LYS A 183 14.21 16.20 -16.68
N GLN A 184 14.96 16.01 -15.60
CA GLN A 184 16.41 15.91 -15.61
C GLN A 184 16.86 14.52 -16.10
N PRO A 185 18.10 14.37 -16.60
CA PRO A 185 18.63 13.08 -17.03
C PRO A 185 18.60 11.99 -15.95
N ASN A 186 18.65 12.39 -14.67
CA ASN A 186 18.55 11.52 -13.51
C ASN A 186 17.10 11.14 -13.13
N GLY A 187 16.11 11.58 -13.91
CA GLY A 187 14.69 11.30 -13.67
C GLY A 187 14.01 12.21 -12.65
N LEU A 188 14.74 13.12 -12.00
CA LEU A 188 14.16 14.13 -11.10
C LEU A 188 13.55 15.27 -11.91
N THR A 189 12.61 16.00 -11.31
CA THR A 189 12.00 17.19 -11.91
C THR A 189 12.54 18.43 -11.20
N MET A 190 13.11 19.36 -11.97
CA MET A 190 13.69 20.60 -11.45
C MET A 190 13.02 21.79 -12.14
N SER A 191 12.60 22.77 -11.34
CA SER A 191 12.17 24.10 -11.79
C SER A 191 13.40 24.96 -12.12
N ILE A 192 13.39 25.67 -13.24
CA ILE A 192 14.43 26.64 -13.63
C ILE A 192 13.82 28.04 -13.61
#